data_AF-A0A3N5RTU5-F1
#
_entry.id   AF-A0A3N5RTU5-F1
#
_cell.length_a   1.000
_cell.length_b   1.000
_cell.length_c   1.000
_cell.angle_alpha   90.00
_cell.angle_beta   90.00
_cell.angle_gamma   90.00
#
_symmetry.space_group_name_H-M   'P 1'
#
loop_
_entity.id
_entity.type
_entity.pdbx_description
1 polymer ?
#
loop_
_entity_poly.entity_id
_entity_poly.type
_entity_poly.pdbx_seq_one_letter_code
_entity_poly.pdbx_strand_id
1 'polypeptide(L)'
;MNRRIKEATRRELPILLHGVIMGGGPSQWAAEDHVRKGLPVFATPEAARSFNDDLEAVREMGIQVIGDDEAAALAGDIFRIELRDFDFPAIRRAFESFGVSLDDLSAVAVAVFDHGNAPPDVSDRQFRFDYLDERLRVHAGEGTRRQLSAFAYEAGEVPGIMTRLQAVVDSAKDVDAPLVVMDTAPAAVLGATYDPVLAARDQLIIANVGNFHTLAFRLGSEGIEGVFEHHTGLIDLVKLENLLYGLAKSSLVHQDVFGDHGHGALVYNPEPLSFVDGKLDAAVTGPRRGMMYAAQSVKPYFAVPFGDMMIAGCFGLLSAVGDLLPDLRDEIHRSMEENRSSMAPWDAV
;
A
#
# COMPACT_ATOMS: atom_id res chain seq x y z
N MET A 1 -9.73 4.86 -14.21
CA MET A 1 -10.52 3.76 -14.81
C MET A 1 -12.03 3.82 -14.51
N ASN A 2 -12.52 3.66 -13.27
CA ASN A 2 -13.97 3.63 -12.93
C ASN A 2 -14.88 4.61 -13.69
N ARG A 3 -14.56 5.92 -13.68
CA ARG A 3 -15.36 6.94 -14.39
C ARG A 3 -15.41 6.73 -15.91
N ARG A 4 -14.29 6.28 -16.50
CA ARG A 4 -14.15 6.00 -17.94
C ARG A 4 -14.96 4.78 -18.34
N ILE A 5 -14.96 3.72 -17.53
CA ILE A 5 -15.83 2.55 -17.75
C ILE A 5 -17.30 2.98 -17.70
N LYS A 6 -17.71 3.72 -16.65
CA LYS A 6 -19.08 4.23 -16.54
C LYS A 6 -19.48 5.13 -17.70
N GLU A 7 -18.54 5.89 -18.28
CA GLU A 7 -18.78 6.68 -19.48
C GLU A 7 -19.03 5.80 -20.71
N ALA A 8 -18.17 4.82 -20.96
CA ALA A 8 -18.35 3.85 -22.04
C ALA A 8 -19.67 3.07 -21.88
N THR A 9 -20.02 2.67 -20.66
CA THR A 9 -21.32 2.05 -20.35
C THR A 9 -22.51 2.97 -20.69
N ARG A 10 -22.41 4.28 -20.43
CA ARG A 10 -23.47 5.25 -20.80
C ARG A 10 -23.58 5.44 -22.31
N ARG A 11 -22.46 5.29 -23.02
CA ARG A 11 -22.39 5.39 -24.48
C ARG A 11 -22.68 4.06 -25.18
N GLU A 12 -22.92 2.99 -24.42
CA GLU A 12 -23.14 1.62 -24.92
C GLU A 12 -22.01 1.13 -25.84
N LEU A 13 -20.77 1.56 -25.55
CA LEU A 13 -19.59 1.17 -26.32
C LEU A 13 -18.88 -0.01 -25.68
N PRO A 14 -18.39 -0.99 -26.48
CA PRO A 14 -17.43 -1.98 -26.01
C PRO A 14 -16.19 -1.32 -25.40
N ILE A 15 -15.59 -1.96 -24.40
CA ILE A 15 -14.38 -1.47 -23.74
C ILE A 15 -13.21 -2.40 -24.05
N LEU A 16 -12.05 -1.82 -24.31
CA LEU A 16 -10.77 -2.54 -24.27
C LEU A 16 -9.92 -1.98 -23.14
N LEU A 17 -9.55 -2.85 -22.20
CA LEU A 17 -8.60 -2.57 -21.13
C LEU A 17 -7.21 -3.06 -21.57
N HIS A 18 -6.21 -2.20 -21.49
CA HIS A 18 -4.83 -2.55 -21.84
C HIS A 18 -3.85 -1.79 -20.93
N GLY A 19 -2.55 -2.02 -21.06
CA GLY A 19 -1.52 -1.46 -20.17
C GLY A 19 -1.11 -2.49 -19.12
N VAL A 20 -0.85 -2.02 -17.90
CA VAL A 20 -0.36 -2.86 -16.79
C VAL A 20 -1.44 -3.09 -15.74
N ILE A 21 -1.15 -3.94 -14.77
CA ILE A 21 -1.99 -4.16 -13.59
C ILE A 21 -2.29 -2.79 -12.92
N MET A 22 -3.55 -2.56 -12.56
CA MET A 22 -4.05 -1.39 -11.83
C MET A 22 -5.03 -1.83 -10.73
N GLY A 23 -5.36 -0.93 -9.79
CA GLY A 23 -6.12 -1.29 -8.60
C GLY A 23 -7.58 -1.57 -8.94
N GLY A 24 -8.04 -2.80 -8.69
CA GLY A 24 -9.37 -3.29 -9.05
C GLY A 24 -10.51 -2.50 -8.41
N GLY A 25 -10.66 -2.57 -7.08
CA GLY A 25 -11.58 -1.78 -6.26
C GLY A 25 -12.88 -1.31 -6.97
N PRO A 26 -13.18 0.01 -6.99
CA PRO A 26 -14.36 0.52 -7.69
C PRO A 26 -14.38 0.26 -9.20
N SER A 27 -13.23 0.06 -9.83
CA SER A 27 -13.15 -0.17 -11.28
C SER A 27 -13.66 -1.57 -11.65
N GLN A 28 -13.43 -2.56 -10.80
CA GLN A 28 -14.02 -3.90 -10.93
C GLN A 28 -15.54 -3.85 -10.95
N TRP A 29 -16.16 -3.20 -9.97
CA TRP A 29 -17.63 -3.06 -9.93
C TRP A 29 -18.18 -2.40 -11.20
N ALA A 30 -17.47 -1.40 -11.74
CA ALA A 30 -17.88 -0.77 -12.99
C ALA A 30 -17.76 -1.69 -14.20
N ALA A 31 -16.74 -2.56 -14.25
CA ALA A 31 -16.58 -3.56 -15.31
C ALA A 31 -17.68 -4.63 -15.21
N GLU A 32 -17.98 -5.13 -14.02
CA GLU A 32 -19.09 -6.07 -13.77
C GLU A 32 -20.45 -5.47 -14.18
N ASP A 33 -20.71 -4.21 -13.85
CA ASP A 33 -21.92 -3.49 -14.28
C ASP A 33 -22.01 -3.35 -15.81
N HIS A 34 -20.86 -3.18 -16.49
CA HIS A 34 -20.78 -3.12 -17.95
C HIS A 34 -21.11 -4.48 -18.58
N VAL A 35 -20.50 -5.56 -18.07
CA VAL A 35 -20.79 -6.94 -18.50
C VAL A 35 -22.26 -7.30 -18.24
N ARG A 36 -22.82 -6.93 -17.08
CA ARG A 36 -24.22 -7.21 -16.74
C ARG A 36 -25.23 -6.55 -17.69
N LYS A 37 -24.84 -5.47 -18.37
CA LYS A 37 -25.62 -4.84 -19.44
C LYS A 37 -25.48 -5.53 -20.80
N GLY A 38 -24.71 -6.61 -20.89
CA GLY A 38 -24.45 -7.33 -22.14
C GLY A 38 -23.46 -6.62 -23.06
N LEU A 39 -22.72 -5.62 -22.55
CA LEU A 39 -21.73 -4.88 -23.34
C LEU A 39 -20.35 -5.58 -23.26
N PRO A 40 -19.60 -5.71 -24.38
CA PRO A 40 -18.33 -6.43 -24.37
C PRO A 40 -17.23 -5.69 -23.59
N VAL A 41 -16.52 -6.44 -22.73
CA VAL A 41 -15.26 -6.00 -22.13
C VAL A 41 -14.15 -6.91 -22.62
N PHE A 42 -13.16 -6.32 -23.28
CA PHE A 42 -11.91 -6.96 -23.65
C PHE A 42 -10.80 -6.51 -22.70
N ALA A 43 -9.86 -7.38 -22.40
CA ALA A 43 -8.68 -7.04 -21.62
C ALA A 43 -7.44 -7.78 -22.14
N THR A 44 -6.29 -7.10 -22.22
CA THR A 44 -5.01 -7.79 -22.37
C THR A 44 -4.67 -8.57 -21.09
N PRO A 45 -3.80 -9.60 -21.11
CA PRO A 45 -3.55 -10.43 -19.93
C PRO A 45 -3.06 -9.62 -18.72
N GLU A 46 -2.17 -8.65 -18.93
CA GLU A 46 -1.68 -7.77 -17.86
C GLU A 46 -2.78 -6.86 -17.30
N ALA A 47 -3.61 -6.27 -18.16
CA ALA A 47 -4.73 -5.46 -17.70
C ALA A 47 -5.79 -6.29 -16.95
N ALA A 48 -6.03 -7.53 -17.38
CA ALA A 48 -6.99 -8.46 -16.79
C ALA A 48 -6.64 -8.82 -15.34
N ARG A 49 -5.35 -8.93 -15.01
CA ARG A 49 -4.87 -9.18 -13.63
C ARG A 49 -5.25 -8.11 -12.62
N SER A 50 -5.71 -6.94 -13.09
CA SER A 50 -6.32 -5.92 -12.21
C SER A 50 -7.59 -6.40 -11.49
N PHE A 51 -8.24 -7.48 -11.97
CA PHE A 51 -9.46 -8.04 -11.40
C PHE A 51 -9.22 -9.33 -10.61
N ASN A 52 -8.35 -10.20 -11.13
CA ASN A 52 -7.94 -11.44 -10.49
C ASN A 52 -6.63 -11.93 -11.13
N ASP A 53 -5.70 -12.46 -10.34
CA ASP A 53 -4.46 -13.03 -10.86
C ASP A 53 -4.68 -14.31 -11.70
N ASP A 54 -5.79 -15.01 -11.47
CA ASP A 54 -6.24 -16.10 -12.35
C ASP A 54 -7.05 -15.56 -13.53
N LEU A 55 -6.48 -15.66 -14.73
CA LEU A 55 -7.12 -15.23 -15.97
C LEU A 55 -8.38 -16.06 -16.32
N GLU A 56 -8.49 -17.30 -15.85
CA GLU A 56 -9.73 -18.08 -16.01
C GLU A 56 -10.84 -17.49 -15.14
N ALA A 57 -10.55 -17.13 -13.88
CA ALA A 57 -11.52 -16.42 -13.05
C ALA A 57 -11.95 -15.08 -13.70
N VAL A 58 -11.04 -14.35 -14.34
CA VAL A 58 -11.39 -13.13 -15.11
C VAL A 58 -12.32 -13.45 -16.30
N ARG A 59 -12.09 -14.57 -17.00
CA ARG A 59 -12.99 -15.01 -18.08
C ARG A 59 -14.39 -15.37 -17.55
N GLU A 60 -14.47 -16.02 -16.39
CA GLU A 60 -15.74 -16.36 -15.73
C GLU A 60 -16.53 -15.11 -15.30
N MET A 61 -15.85 -13.98 -15.04
CA MET A 61 -16.49 -12.68 -14.82
C MET A 61 -17.15 -12.10 -16.09
N GLY A 62 -16.97 -12.73 -17.26
CA GLY A 62 -17.49 -12.28 -18.56
C GLY A 62 -16.57 -11.30 -19.29
N ILE A 63 -15.30 -11.20 -18.87
CA ILE A 63 -14.27 -10.39 -19.54
C ILE A 63 -13.54 -11.24 -20.56
N GLN A 64 -13.42 -10.76 -21.79
CA GLN A 64 -12.72 -11.44 -22.88
C GLN A 64 -11.22 -11.11 -22.80
N VAL A 65 -10.43 -12.06 -22.30
CA VAL A 65 -8.97 -11.92 -22.25
C VAL A 65 -8.37 -12.25 -23.61
N ILE A 66 -7.82 -11.23 -24.27
CA ILE A 66 -7.28 -11.28 -25.64
C ILE A 66 -5.80 -10.90 -25.67
N GLY A 67 -5.05 -11.36 -26.67
CA GLY A 67 -3.63 -11.00 -26.81
C GLY A 67 -3.40 -9.55 -27.25
N ASP A 68 -2.18 -9.03 -27.08
CA ASP A 68 -1.85 -7.64 -27.46
C ASP A 68 -2.02 -7.38 -28.97
N ASP A 69 -1.65 -8.33 -29.83
CA ASP A 69 -1.85 -8.24 -31.28
C ASP A 69 -3.34 -8.19 -31.65
N GLU A 70 -4.17 -8.97 -30.97
CA GLU A 70 -5.62 -8.97 -31.16
C GLU A 70 -6.22 -7.65 -30.66
N ALA A 71 -5.78 -7.17 -29.50
CA ALA A 71 -6.17 -5.88 -28.95
C ALA A 71 -5.81 -4.71 -29.88
N ALA A 72 -4.66 -4.77 -30.57
CA ALA A 72 -4.26 -3.81 -31.59
C ALA A 72 -5.13 -3.90 -32.85
N ALA A 73 -5.48 -5.11 -33.28
CA ALA A 73 -6.27 -5.37 -34.48
C ALA A 73 -7.78 -5.14 -34.32
N LEU A 74 -8.28 -5.03 -33.08
CA LEU A 74 -9.70 -4.77 -32.77
C LEU A 74 -10.21 -3.52 -33.51
N ALA A 75 -11.14 -3.75 -34.45
CA ALA A 75 -11.79 -2.73 -35.27
C ALA A 75 -13.16 -2.31 -34.70
N GLY A 76 -13.61 -1.10 -35.05
CA GLY A 76 -14.89 -0.54 -34.61
C GLY A 76 -14.74 0.54 -33.54
N ASP A 77 -15.87 1.08 -33.08
CA ASP A 77 -15.91 2.11 -32.04
C ASP A 77 -15.75 1.45 -30.66
N ILE A 78 -14.49 1.26 -30.24
CA ILE A 78 -14.12 0.62 -28.98
C ILE A 78 -13.50 1.67 -28.06
N PHE A 79 -14.02 1.75 -26.83
CA PHE A 79 -13.51 2.66 -25.83
C PHE A 79 -12.27 2.07 -25.16
N ARG A 80 -11.08 2.51 -25.61
CA ARG A 80 -9.78 2.02 -25.13
C ARG A 80 -9.36 2.72 -23.83
N ILE A 81 -9.12 1.95 -22.78
CA ILE A 81 -8.70 2.43 -21.46
C ILE A 81 -7.37 1.78 -21.11
N GLU A 82 -6.32 2.60 -21.16
CA GLU A 82 -5.03 2.21 -20.61
C GLU A 82 -5.06 2.23 -19.07
N LEU A 83 -4.50 1.19 -18.49
CA LEU A 83 -4.36 0.95 -17.06
C LEU A 83 -2.90 1.17 -16.66
N ARG A 84 -2.71 1.96 -15.60
CA ARG A 84 -1.43 2.25 -14.96
C ARG A 84 -1.70 2.77 -13.55
N ASP A 85 -0.93 2.31 -12.58
CA ASP A 85 -1.00 2.86 -11.22
C ASP A 85 -0.24 4.17 -11.07
N PHE A 86 0.81 4.33 -11.88
CA PHE A 86 1.65 5.50 -11.88
C PHE A 86 1.61 6.17 -13.26
N ASP A 87 0.96 7.34 -13.33
CA ASP A 87 0.85 8.14 -14.56
C ASP A 87 1.70 9.40 -14.43
N PHE A 88 3.03 9.23 -14.51
CA PHE A 88 3.97 10.35 -14.36
C PHE A 88 3.67 11.51 -15.31
N PRO A 89 3.36 11.31 -16.61
CA PRO A 89 2.98 12.41 -17.48
C PRO A 89 1.74 13.18 -16.99
N ALA A 90 0.74 12.52 -16.43
CA ALA A 90 -0.43 13.20 -15.86
C ALA A 90 -0.09 13.95 -14.57
N ILE A 91 0.72 13.36 -13.70
CA ILE A 91 1.22 14.00 -12.47
C ILE A 91 2.01 15.25 -12.84
N ARG A 92 2.99 15.15 -13.74
CA ARG A 92 3.79 16.27 -14.24
C ARG A 92 2.92 17.41 -14.76
N ARG A 93 1.95 17.13 -15.64
CA ARG A 93 1.01 18.17 -16.13
C ARG A 93 0.20 18.83 -15.03
N ALA A 94 -0.17 18.10 -13.98
CA ALA A 94 -0.88 18.66 -12.86
C ALA A 94 0.00 19.64 -12.06
N PHE A 95 1.26 19.28 -11.79
CA PHE A 95 2.22 20.13 -11.09
C PHE A 95 2.66 21.34 -11.94
N GLU A 96 2.85 21.16 -13.25
CA GLU A 96 3.14 22.25 -14.20
C GLU A 96 2.07 23.33 -14.16
N SER A 97 0.80 22.96 -13.94
CA SER A 97 -0.32 23.90 -13.81
C SER A 97 -0.19 24.83 -12.59
N PHE A 98 0.64 24.46 -11.60
CA PHE A 98 0.99 25.27 -10.43
C PHE A 98 2.40 25.87 -10.51
N GLY A 99 3.09 25.74 -11.65
CA GLY A 99 4.45 26.26 -11.83
C GLY A 99 5.55 25.43 -11.15
N VAL A 100 5.27 24.17 -10.82
CA VAL A 100 6.25 23.24 -10.26
C VAL A 100 6.73 22.31 -11.38
N SER A 101 8.03 22.34 -11.67
CA SER A 101 8.67 21.39 -12.61
C SER A 101 9.00 20.09 -11.88
N LEU A 102 8.93 18.98 -12.61
CA LEU A 102 9.35 17.65 -12.19
C LEU A 102 10.42 17.09 -13.14
N ASP A 103 11.18 17.97 -13.82
CA ASP A 103 12.16 17.58 -14.84
C ASP A 103 13.57 17.32 -14.27
N ASP A 104 13.81 17.64 -13.00
CA ASP A 104 15.12 17.56 -12.31
C ASP A 104 15.03 16.83 -10.96
N LEU A 105 14.27 15.72 -10.92
CA LEU A 105 14.06 14.96 -9.69
C LEU A 105 15.29 14.14 -9.30
N SER A 106 15.71 14.23 -8.03
CA SER A 106 16.75 13.36 -7.46
C SER A 106 16.29 11.90 -7.31
N ALA A 107 14.99 11.69 -7.08
CA ALA A 107 14.35 10.37 -7.01
C ALA A 107 12.83 10.50 -7.10
N VAL A 108 12.17 9.40 -7.45
CA VAL A 108 10.72 9.21 -7.34
C VAL A 108 10.45 8.06 -6.40
N ALA A 109 9.50 8.23 -5.50
CA ALA A 109 9.06 7.18 -4.59
C ALA A 109 7.55 6.94 -4.72
N VAL A 110 7.15 5.69 -4.91
CA VAL A 110 5.74 5.32 -5.14
C VAL A 110 5.35 4.16 -4.23
N ALA A 111 4.23 4.31 -3.51
CA ALA A 111 3.67 3.22 -2.73
C ALA A 111 2.42 2.64 -3.38
N VAL A 112 2.36 1.31 -3.49
CA VAL A 112 1.15 0.56 -3.86
C VAL A 112 0.95 -0.61 -2.89
N PHE A 113 -0.28 -1.11 -2.78
CA PHE A 113 -0.55 -2.31 -1.99
C PHE A 113 -0.41 -3.53 -2.89
N ASP A 114 0.41 -4.49 -2.49
CA ASP A 114 0.70 -5.71 -3.25
C ASP A 114 0.66 -6.93 -2.34
N HIS A 115 -0.28 -7.85 -2.59
CA HIS A 115 -0.33 -9.12 -1.85
C HIS A 115 0.66 -10.15 -2.38
N GLY A 116 1.26 -9.88 -3.55
CA GLY A 116 2.05 -10.82 -4.32
C GLY A 116 1.21 -11.82 -5.10
N ASN A 117 1.75 -12.31 -6.21
CA ASN A 117 1.08 -13.22 -7.13
C ASN A 117 1.25 -14.68 -6.66
N ALA A 118 0.28 -15.16 -5.88
CA ALA A 118 0.31 -16.51 -5.35
C ALA A 118 0.15 -17.55 -6.49
N PRO A 119 0.77 -18.74 -6.35
CA PRO A 119 0.44 -19.88 -7.22
C PRO A 119 -1.06 -20.24 -7.12
N PRO A 120 -1.68 -20.82 -8.16
CA PRO A 120 -3.13 -21.07 -8.21
C PRO A 120 -3.70 -21.93 -7.06
N ASP A 121 -2.89 -22.77 -6.43
CA ASP A 121 -3.26 -23.65 -5.32
C ASP A 121 -2.94 -23.06 -3.93
N VAL A 122 -2.44 -21.82 -3.88
CA VAL A 122 -2.08 -21.12 -2.66
C VAL A 122 -3.01 -19.93 -2.46
N SER A 123 -3.49 -19.73 -1.23
CA SER A 123 -4.30 -18.54 -0.92
C SER A 123 -3.43 -17.29 -0.95
N ASP A 124 -3.85 -16.24 -1.68
CA ASP A 124 -3.20 -14.92 -1.69
C ASP A 124 -2.96 -14.38 -0.26
N ARG A 125 -3.93 -14.62 0.63
CA ARG A 125 -3.87 -14.24 2.05
C ARG A 125 -2.70 -14.89 2.78
N GLN A 126 -2.51 -16.19 2.57
CA GLN A 126 -1.41 -16.94 3.16
C GLN A 126 -0.08 -16.56 2.50
N PHE A 127 -0.05 -16.49 1.18
CA PHE A 127 1.13 -16.11 0.41
C PHE A 127 1.69 -14.75 0.84
N ARG A 128 0.80 -13.76 1.01
CA ARG A 128 1.13 -12.45 1.57
C ARG A 128 1.77 -12.56 2.95
N PHE A 129 1.21 -13.38 3.84
CA PHE A 129 1.74 -13.51 5.20
C PHE A 129 3.07 -14.28 5.26
N ASP A 130 3.27 -15.26 4.39
CA ASP A 130 4.56 -15.95 4.25
C ASP A 130 5.64 -14.98 3.76
N TYR A 131 5.32 -14.13 2.77
CA TYR A 131 6.22 -13.07 2.31
C TYR A 131 6.56 -12.07 3.42
N LEU A 132 5.57 -11.60 4.18
CA LEU A 132 5.81 -10.71 5.32
C LEU A 132 6.73 -11.38 6.34
N ASP A 133 6.48 -12.65 6.70
CA ASP A 133 7.31 -13.38 7.65
C ASP A 133 8.76 -13.53 7.16
N GLU A 134 8.95 -13.88 5.89
CA GLU A 134 10.27 -13.99 5.27
C GLU A 134 11.05 -12.67 5.36
N ARG A 135 10.43 -11.56 4.90
CA ARG A 135 11.08 -10.23 4.93
C ARG A 135 11.45 -9.82 6.35
N LEU A 136 10.53 -9.99 7.31
CA LEU A 136 10.78 -9.63 8.70
C LEU A 136 11.90 -10.45 9.33
N ARG A 137 12.01 -11.74 9.00
CA ARG A 137 13.09 -12.60 9.50
C ARG A 137 14.44 -12.26 8.90
N VAL A 138 14.50 -12.00 7.59
CA VAL A 138 15.77 -11.65 6.90
C VAL A 138 16.37 -10.35 7.47
N HIS A 139 15.50 -9.40 7.83
CA HIS A 139 15.91 -8.10 8.36
C HIS A 139 15.84 -8.02 9.89
N ALA A 140 15.72 -9.16 10.59
CA ALA A 140 15.67 -9.22 12.04
C ALA A 140 16.91 -8.57 12.68
N GLY A 141 16.72 -7.69 13.68
CA GLY A 141 17.82 -7.02 14.39
C GLY A 141 18.38 -5.77 13.71
N GLU A 142 17.91 -5.39 12.52
CA GLU A 142 18.30 -4.12 11.87
C GLU A 142 17.63 -2.87 12.51
N GLY A 143 16.76 -3.09 13.49
CA GLY A 143 15.96 -2.05 14.14
C GLY A 143 14.68 -1.72 13.36
N THR A 144 13.76 -1.03 14.04
CA THR A 144 12.38 -0.79 13.55
C THR A 144 12.32 -0.13 12.18
N ARG A 145 13.05 0.98 12.00
CA ARG A 145 12.96 1.80 10.78
C ARG A 145 13.47 1.02 9.57
N ARG A 146 14.64 0.39 9.69
CA ARG A 146 15.23 -0.44 8.63
C ARG A 146 14.32 -1.61 8.26
N GLN A 147 13.70 -2.28 9.22
CA GLN A 147 12.75 -3.36 8.93
C GLN A 147 11.48 -2.89 8.23
N LEU A 148 10.97 -1.70 8.53
CA LEU A 148 9.85 -1.14 7.75
C LEU A 148 10.29 -0.77 6.33
N SER A 149 11.49 -0.21 6.17
CA SER A 149 12.10 0.06 4.85
C SER A 149 12.45 -1.21 4.07
N ALA A 150 12.50 -2.39 4.71
CA ALA A 150 12.70 -3.67 4.04
C ALA A 150 11.53 -4.04 3.10
N PHE A 151 10.43 -3.30 3.12
CA PHE A 151 9.34 -3.44 2.14
C PHE A 151 9.44 -2.45 0.98
N ALA A 152 10.56 -1.72 0.89
CA ALA A 152 10.91 -0.86 -0.24
C ALA A 152 11.96 -1.53 -1.12
N TYR A 153 11.93 -1.19 -2.41
CA TYR A 153 12.83 -1.72 -3.43
C TYR A 153 13.22 -0.61 -4.40
N GLU A 154 14.48 -0.61 -4.82
CA GLU A 154 14.86 0.04 -6.07
C GLU A 154 14.21 -0.70 -7.26
N ALA A 155 13.95 0.00 -8.36
CA ALA A 155 13.26 -0.55 -9.52
C ALA A 155 13.81 -1.90 -10.04
N GLY A 156 15.13 -2.08 -10.00
CA GLY A 156 15.80 -3.31 -10.46
C GLY A 156 15.74 -4.49 -9.48
N GLU A 157 15.36 -4.23 -8.23
CA GLU A 157 15.39 -5.20 -7.12
C GLU A 157 13.98 -5.66 -6.70
N VAL A 158 12.94 -5.22 -7.41
CA VAL A 158 11.56 -5.64 -7.16
C VAL A 158 11.43 -7.15 -7.40
N PRO A 159 11.00 -7.94 -6.41
CA PRO A 159 10.79 -9.38 -6.60
C PRO A 159 9.71 -9.62 -7.66
N GLY A 160 9.91 -10.57 -8.57
CA GLY A 160 8.94 -10.88 -9.62
C GLY A 160 7.57 -11.36 -9.13
N ILE A 161 7.48 -11.79 -7.86
CA ILE A 161 6.20 -12.10 -7.20
C ILE A 161 5.38 -10.84 -6.87
N MET A 162 5.99 -9.66 -6.79
CA MET A 162 5.35 -8.37 -6.49
C MET A 162 4.90 -7.69 -7.78
N THR A 163 3.86 -8.25 -8.41
CA THR A 163 3.40 -7.84 -9.74
C THR A 163 2.84 -6.42 -9.79
N ARG A 164 2.30 -5.92 -8.67
CA ARG A 164 1.80 -4.54 -8.55
C ARG A 164 2.93 -3.53 -8.45
N LEU A 165 3.96 -3.85 -7.66
CA LEU A 165 5.18 -3.05 -7.61
C LEU A 165 5.88 -3.05 -8.98
N GLN A 166 5.94 -4.20 -9.65
CA GLN A 166 6.48 -4.31 -11.01
C GLN A 166 5.70 -3.46 -12.01
N ALA A 167 4.36 -3.41 -11.91
CA ALA A 167 3.54 -2.54 -12.76
C ALA A 167 3.87 -1.05 -12.60
N VAL A 168 4.25 -0.61 -11.39
CA VAL A 168 4.75 0.76 -11.16
C VAL A 168 6.09 0.97 -11.84
N VAL A 169 7.03 0.03 -11.70
CA VAL A 169 8.33 0.06 -12.40
C VAL A 169 8.14 0.17 -13.91
N ASP A 170 7.25 -0.66 -14.47
CA ASP A 170 6.96 -0.64 -15.91
C ASP A 170 6.34 0.67 -16.38
N SER A 171 5.53 1.30 -15.53
CA SER A 171 4.91 2.60 -15.83
C SER A 171 5.87 3.79 -15.66
N ALA A 172 7.03 3.57 -15.03
CA ALA A 172 8.00 4.61 -14.71
C ALA A 172 9.21 4.64 -15.67
N LYS A 173 9.23 3.82 -16.73
CA LYS A 173 10.36 3.68 -17.67
C LYS A 173 10.81 5.01 -18.31
N ASP A 174 9.90 5.96 -18.46
CA ASP A 174 10.16 7.28 -19.05
C ASP A 174 10.51 8.36 -18.00
N VAL A 175 10.69 7.98 -16.73
CA VAL A 175 11.11 8.89 -15.66
C VAL A 175 12.62 8.96 -15.62
N ASP A 176 13.19 10.15 -15.79
CA ASP A 176 14.63 10.40 -15.72
C ASP A 176 15.07 10.64 -14.26
N ALA A 177 14.81 9.65 -13.39
CA ALA A 177 15.22 9.67 -11.98
C ALA A 177 15.21 8.24 -11.40
N PRO A 178 16.03 7.95 -10.37
CA PRO A 178 15.92 6.72 -9.58
C PRO A 178 14.49 6.52 -9.04
N LEU A 179 13.99 5.29 -9.13
CA LEU A 179 12.67 4.92 -8.61
C LEU A 179 12.81 3.97 -7.42
N VAL A 180 12.15 4.33 -6.32
CA VAL A 180 11.89 3.47 -5.17
C VAL A 180 10.40 3.13 -5.12
N VAL A 181 10.06 1.85 -5.00
CA VAL A 181 8.69 1.40 -4.81
C VAL A 181 8.54 0.71 -3.47
N MET A 182 7.39 0.85 -2.82
CA MET A 182 7.17 0.32 -1.47
C MET A 182 5.73 -0.15 -1.26
N ASP A 183 5.53 -1.07 -0.32
CA ASP A 183 4.20 -1.35 0.18
C ASP A 183 3.61 -0.16 0.97
N THR A 184 2.37 0.22 0.64
CA THR A 184 1.64 1.32 1.29
C THR A 184 1.53 1.24 2.81
N ALA A 185 1.32 0.06 3.39
CA ALA A 185 1.06 -0.05 4.82
C ALA A 185 2.34 0.12 5.65
N PRO A 186 3.45 -0.59 5.33
CA PRO A 186 4.77 -0.28 5.87
C PRO A 186 5.18 1.18 5.66
N ALA A 187 4.91 1.79 4.49
CA ALA A 187 5.21 3.20 4.26
C ALA A 187 4.43 4.12 5.22
N ALA A 188 3.12 3.90 5.39
CA ALA A 188 2.30 4.70 6.31
C ALA A 188 2.74 4.55 7.78
N VAL A 189 3.13 3.33 8.17
CA VAL A 189 3.61 3.03 9.53
C VAL A 189 4.98 3.65 9.77
N LEU A 190 5.91 3.54 8.82
CA LEU A 190 7.23 4.17 8.88
C LEU A 190 7.11 5.68 9.01
N GLY A 191 6.29 6.31 8.17
CA GLY A 191 6.04 7.74 8.28
C GLY A 191 5.41 8.16 9.60
N ALA A 192 4.49 7.36 10.15
CA ALA A 192 3.92 7.63 11.47
C ALA A 192 4.98 7.61 12.58
N THR A 193 6.08 6.86 12.44
CA THR A 193 7.18 6.87 13.45
C THR A 193 7.87 8.23 13.59
N TYR A 194 7.68 9.16 12.64
CA TYR A 194 8.20 10.53 12.72
C TYR A 194 7.30 11.49 13.51
N ASP A 195 6.14 11.05 14.00
CA ASP A 195 5.37 11.82 14.98
C ASP A 195 6.19 11.95 16.29
N PRO A 196 6.42 13.18 16.82
CA PRO A 196 7.28 13.37 18.00
C PRO A 196 6.83 12.61 19.25
N VAL A 197 5.52 12.36 19.41
CA VAL A 197 4.98 11.58 20.54
C VAL A 197 5.33 10.10 20.37
N LEU A 198 5.30 9.60 19.14
CA LEU A 198 5.60 8.20 18.83
C LEU A 198 7.11 7.94 18.80
N ALA A 199 7.90 8.86 18.24
CA ALA A 199 9.36 8.80 18.17
C ALA A 199 10.04 8.77 19.56
N ALA A 200 9.34 9.19 20.62
CA ALA A 200 9.85 9.18 21.99
C ALA A 200 9.58 7.86 22.73
N ARG A 201 9.01 6.84 22.08
CA ARG A 201 8.65 5.55 22.68
C ARG A 201 9.52 4.43 22.14
N ASP A 202 10.03 3.59 23.02
CA ASP A 202 10.83 2.40 22.66
C ASP A 202 9.96 1.25 22.13
N GLN A 203 8.71 1.18 22.58
CA GLN A 203 7.73 0.18 22.17
C GLN A 203 6.35 0.82 21.94
N LEU A 204 5.70 0.48 20.83
CA LEU A 204 4.36 0.94 20.49
C LEU A 204 3.70 0.07 19.43
N ILE A 205 2.38 0.20 19.30
CA ILE A 205 1.63 -0.36 18.18
C ILE A 205 1.23 0.79 17.25
N ILE A 206 1.41 0.62 15.94
CA ILE A 206 0.90 1.53 14.92
C ILE A 206 0.00 0.76 13.96
N ALA A 207 -1.25 1.21 13.83
CA ALA A 207 -2.24 0.66 12.92
C ALA A 207 -2.49 1.60 11.74
N ASN A 208 -2.25 1.13 10.52
CA ASN A 208 -2.75 1.76 9.30
C ASN A 208 -4.13 1.19 8.96
N VAL A 209 -5.19 1.98 9.20
CA VAL A 209 -6.57 1.61 8.85
C VAL A 209 -6.85 2.11 7.42
N GLY A 210 -6.46 1.30 6.45
CA GLY A 210 -6.58 1.58 5.02
C GLY A 210 -8.00 1.38 4.48
N ASN A 211 -8.22 1.73 3.21
CA ASN A 211 -9.55 1.60 2.60
C ASN A 211 -10.02 0.14 2.48
N PHE A 212 -9.12 -0.74 2.07
CA PHE A 212 -9.38 -2.18 1.85
C PHE A 212 -8.69 -3.08 2.86
N HIS A 213 -7.50 -2.70 3.34
CA HIS A 213 -6.72 -3.46 4.31
C HIS A 213 -6.39 -2.62 5.53
N THR A 214 -6.39 -3.27 6.70
CA THR A 214 -5.92 -2.73 7.97
C THR A 214 -4.76 -3.57 8.43
N LEU A 215 -3.59 -2.93 8.58
CA LEU A 215 -2.38 -3.56 9.10
C LEU A 215 -1.99 -2.86 10.39
N ALA A 216 -1.60 -3.63 11.40
CA ALA A 216 -1.01 -3.08 12.60
C ALA A 216 0.32 -3.76 12.91
N PHE A 217 1.32 -2.94 13.21
CA PHE A 217 2.66 -3.39 13.57
C PHE A 217 2.91 -3.05 15.03
N ARG A 218 3.39 -4.04 15.78
CA ARG A 218 3.97 -3.86 17.09
C ARG A 218 5.46 -3.66 16.91
N LEU A 219 5.96 -2.52 17.36
CA LEU A 219 7.33 -2.07 17.17
C LEU A 219 8.05 -2.08 18.53
N GLY A 220 9.31 -2.53 18.55
CA GLY A 220 10.22 -2.48 19.69
C GLY A 220 11.64 -2.13 19.26
N SER A 221 12.57 -2.00 20.22
CA SER A 221 13.95 -1.54 19.96
C SER A 221 14.71 -2.37 18.92
N GLU A 222 14.47 -3.69 18.90
CA GLU A 222 15.14 -4.64 18.01
C GLU A 222 14.44 -4.82 16.66
N GLY A 223 13.30 -4.15 16.42
CA GLY A 223 12.53 -4.29 15.19
C GLY A 223 11.02 -4.41 15.38
N ILE A 224 10.39 -5.09 14.43
CA ILE A 224 8.97 -5.43 14.42
C ILE A 224 8.79 -6.69 15.27
N GLU A 225 8.04 -6.55 16.35
CA GLU A 225 7.75 -7.60 17.32
C GLU A 225 6.50 -8.40 16.98
N GLY A 226 5.67 -7.88 16.08
CA GLY A 226 4.50 -8.57 15.54
C GLY A 226 3.75 -7.71 14.54
N VAL A 227 2.94 -8.36 13.72
CA VAL A 227 2.10 -7.73 12.70
C VAL A 227 0.81 -8.53 12.52
N PHE A 228 -0.30 -7.85 12.24
CA PHE A 228 -1.47 -8.50 11.65
C PHE A 228 -1.97 -7.71 10.44
N GLU A 229 -2.70 -8.40 9.58
CA GLU A 229 -3.40 -7.79 8.45
C GLU A 229 -4.81 -8.37 8.29
N HIS A 230 -5.79 -7.48 8.14
CA HIS A 230 -7.19 -7.85 7.93
C HIS A 230 -7.80 -7.02 6.81
N HIS A 231 -8.80 -7.57 6.12
CA HIS A 231 -9.68 -6.77 5.26
C HIS A 231 -10.45 -5.74 6.09
N THR A 232 -10.28 -4.45 5.79
CA THR A 232 -10.97 -3.36 6.49
C THR A 232 -12.50 -3.46 6.38
N GLY A 233 -13.02 -4.02 5.29
CA GLY A 233 -14.46 -4.24 5.11
C GLY A 233 -15.06 -5.27 6.05
N LEU A 234 -14.23 -6.08 6.71
CA LEU A 234 -14.64 -7.18 7.60
C LEU A 234 -14.34 -6.91 9.08
N ILE A 235 -13.83 -5.71 9.39
CA ILE A 235 -13.59 -5.28 10.78
C ILE A 235 -14.53 -4.15 11.16
N ASP A 236 -15.03 -4.22 12.39
CA ASP A 236 -15.66 -3.10 13.08
C ASP A 236 -14.75 -2.62 14.22
N LEU A 237 -15.21 -1.61 14.95
CA LEU A 237 -14.46 -1.05 16.06
C LEU A 237 -14.12 -2.11 17.12
N VAL A 238 -15.09 -2.91 17.56
CA VAL A 238 -14.90 -3.90 18.62
C VAL A 238 -13.88 -4.95 18.19
N LYS A 239 -13.96 -5.42 16.94
CA LYS A 239 -13.00 -6.36 16.38
C LYS A 239 -11.60 -5.75 16.32
N LEU A 240 -11.47 -4.52 15.83
CA LEU A 240 -10.17 -3.85 15.74
C LEU A 240 -9.55 -3.64 17.14
N GLU A 241 -10.33 -3.25 18.14
CA GLU A 241 -9.84 -3.16 19.53
C GLU A 241 -9.34 -4.50 20.05
N ASN A 242 -10.07 -5.60 19.81
CA ASN A 242 -9.68 -6.93 20.24
C ASN A 242 -8.39 -7.40 19.53
N LEU A 243 -8.25 -7.14 18.24
CA LEU A 243 -7.05 -7.46 17.48
C LEU A 243 -5.83 -6.68 17.99
N LEU A 244 -5.97 -5.38 18.22
CA LEU A 244 -4.89 -4.54 18.77
C LEU A 244 -4.50 -4.96 20.19
N TYR A 245 -5.49 -5.29 21.02
CA TYR A 245 -5.25 -5.80 22.37
C TYR A 245 -4.55 -7.16 22.34
N GLY A 246 -4.99 -8.08 21.47
CA GLY A 246 -4.36 -9.39 21.29
C GLY A 246 -2.92 -9.28 20.80
N LEU A 247 -2.65 -8.37 19.86
CA LEU A 247 -1.29 -8.07 19.39
C LEU A 247 -0.41 -7.52 20.52
N ALA A 248 -0.95 -6.61 21.35
CA ALA A 248 -0.25 -6.09 22.51
C ALA A 248 0.05 -7.17 23.55
N LYS A 249 -0.89 -8.08 23.80
CA LYS A 249 -0.72 -9.17 24.78
C LYS A 249 0.07 -10.37 24.29
N SER A 250 0.60 -10.31 23.06
CA SER A 250 1.28 -11.44 22.41
C SER A 250 0.40 -12.69 22.34
N SER A 251 -0.93 -12.53 22.37
CA SER A 251 -1.88 -13.65 22.38
C SER A 251 -2.55 -13.88 21.03
N LEU A 252 -2.42 -12.93 20.11
CA LEU A 252 -3.00 -13.03 18.78
C LEU A 252 -2.25 -14.10 17.98
N VAL A 253 -2.98 -15.09 17.45
CA VAL A 253 -2.41 -16.12 16.58
C VAL A 253 -2.92 -15.97 15.15
N HIS A 254 -2.18 -16.53 14.18
CA HIS A 254 -2.54 -16.45 12.77
C HIS A 254 -4.00 -16.82 12.49
N GLN A 255 -4.49 -17.89 13.13
CA GLN A 255 -5.85 -18.40 12.92
C GLN A 255 -6.95 -17.43 13.39
N ASP A 256 -6.69 -16.57 14.38
CA ASP A 256 -7.67 -15.58 14.86
C ASP A 256 -8.04 -14.59 13.75
N VAL A 257 -7.08 -14.29 12.88
CA VAL A 257 -7.25 -13.36 11.76
C VAL A 257 -7.61 -14.11 10.49
N PHE A 258 -6.87 -15.16 10.16
CA PHE A 258 -7.07 -15.92 8.92
C PHE A 258 -8.42 -16.64 8.87
N GLY A 259 -8.85 -17.20 10.01
CA GLY A 259 -10.15 -17.86 10.17
C GLY A 259 -11.34 -16.91 10.12
N ASP A 260 -11.10 -15.62 10.33
CA ASP A 260 -12.08 -14.53 10.21
C ASP A 260 -11.98 -13.82 8.84
N HIS A 261 -11.48 -14.55 7.84
CA HIS A 261 -11.29 -14.06 6.47
C HIS A 261 -10.31 -12.87 6.34
N GLY A 262 -9.46 -12.61 7.33
CA GLY A 262 -8.29 -11.73 7.24
C GLY A 262 -7.06 -12.42 6.62
N HIS A 263 -5.92 -11.73 6.55
CA HIS A 263 -4.70 -12.29 5.95
C HIS A 263 -3.88 -13.11 6.96
N GLY A 264 -3.73 -12.62 8.18
CA GLY A 264 -3.05 -13.36 9.24
C GLY A 264 -2.51 -12.49 10.37
N ALA A 265 -1.82 -13.15 11.30
CA ALA A 265 -1.06 -12.51 12.37
C ALA A 265 0.26 -13.25 12.61
N LEU A 266 1.32 -12.49 12.86
CA LEU A 266 2.67 -12.94 13.22
C LEU A 266 3.05 -12.23 14.52
N VAL A 267 3.46 -13.00 15.53
CA VAL A 267 3.92 -12.48 16.82
C VAL A 267 5.27 -13.12 17.13
N TYR A 268 6.31 -12.31 17.23
CA TYR A 268 7.68 -12.75 17.46
C TYR A 268 8.13 -12.56 18.91
N ASN A 269 7.72 -11.45 19.53
CA ASN A 269 8.04 -11.18 20.92
C ASN A 269 6.94 -11.76 21.83
N PRO A 270 7.21 -12.78 22.67
CA PRO A 270 6.22 -13.37 23.56
C PRO A 270 5.87 -12.46 24.74
N GLU A 271 6.72 -11.46 25.06
CA GLU A 271 6.48 -10.56 26.18
C GLU A 271 5.34 -9.60 25.85
N PRO A 272 4.29 -9.49 26.71
CA PRO A 272 3.22 -8.53 26.49
C PRO A 272 3.71 -7.09 26.52
N LEU A 273 3.33 -6.31 25.51
CA LEU A 273 3.40 -4.85 25.56
C LEU A 273 2.33 -4.36 26.55
N SER A 274 2.77 -3.62 27.56
CA SER A 274 1.86 -3.04 28.54
C SER A 274 1.41 -1.65 28.11
N PHE A 275 0.11 -1.40 28.22
CA PHE A 275 -0.49 -0.07 28.07
C PHE A 275 -0.26 0.74 29.36
N VAL A 276 1.02 0.96 29.70
CA VAL A 276 1.44 1.37 31.07
C VAL A 276 0.99 2.78 31.43
N ASP A 277 0.83 3.68 30.46
CA ASP A 277 0.69 5.10 30.77
C ASP A 277 -0.75 5.61 30.70
N GLY A 278 -1.69 4.78 30.20
CA GLY A 278 -3.09 5.15 30.00
C GLY A 278 -3.31 6.38 29.11
N LYS A 279 -2.29 6.83 28.36
CA LYS A 279 -2.34 7.99 27.46
C LYS A 279 -2.45 7.58 25.99
N LEU A 280 -1.85 6.45 25.63
CA LEU A 280 -1.75 5.95 24.26
C LEU A 280 -1.50 4.45 24.32
N ASP A 281 -2.39 3.70 23.70
CA ASP A 281 -2.29 2.23 23.61
C ASP A 281 -1.87 1.80 22.21
N ALA A 282 -2.45 2.45 21.18
CA ALA A 282 -2.08 2.26 19.78
C ALA A 282 -2.14 3.59 19.01
N ALA A 283 -1.13 3.83 18.17
CA ALA A 283 -1.19 4.88 17.17
C ALA A 283 -2.04 4.42 15.97
N VAL A 284 -2.78 5.33 15.35
CA VAL A 284 -3.68 5.04 14.24
C VAL A 284 -3.45 6.06 13.12
N THR A 285 -3.23 5.56 11.91
CA THR A 285 -3.14 6.33 10.66
C THR A 285 -4.07 5.73 9.60
N GLY A 286 -4.11 6.35 8.42
CA GLY A 286 -4.86 5.86 7.27
C GLY A 286 -6.28 6.45 7.13
N PRO A 287 -6.88 6.32 5.94
CA PRO A 287 -8.13 6.98 5.57
C PRO A 287 -9.36 6.52 6.36
N ARG A 288 -9.35 5.31 6.91
CA ARG A 288 -10.47 4.73 7.67
C ARG A 288 -10.27 4.84 9.19
N ARG A 289 -9.25 5.56 9.66
CA ARG A 289 -8.94 5.74 11.09
C ARG A 289 -10.09 6.27 11.94
N GLY A 290 -11.05 6.96 11.33
CA GLY A 290 -12.26 7.45 12.01
C GLY A 290 -13.08 6.33 12.69
N MET A 291 -12.91 5.07 12.28
CA MET A 291 -13.45 3.90 12.99
C MET A 291 -13.05 3.90 14.48
N MET A 292 -11.84 4.37 14.80
CA MET A 292 -11.29 4.37 16.16
C MET A 292 -11.73 5.57 17.01
N TYR A 293 -12.51 6.53 16.50
CA TYR A 293 -12.91 7.71 17.30
C TYR A 293 -13.78 7.36 18.52
N ALA A 294 -14.54 6.28 18.42
CA ALA A 294 -15.40 5.82 19.51
C ALA A 294 -14.75 4.70 20.36
N ALA A 295 -13.45 4.45 20.18
CA ALA A 295 -12.72 3.42 20.92
C ALA A 295 -12.76 3.67 22.44
N GLN A 296 -12.93 2.60 23.20
CA GLN A 296 -13.07 2.61 24.66
C GLN A 296 -12.08 1.67 25.35
N SER A 297 -11.79 0.53 24.70
CA SER A 297 -10.94 -0.55 25.20
C SER A 297 -9.47 -0.33 24.84
N VAL A 298 -9.21 0.36 23.74
CA VAL A 298 -7.89 0.80 23.29
C VAL A 298 -7.92 2.32 23.18
N LYS A 299 -6.94 3.02 23.76
CA LYS A 299 -6.79 4.47 23.65
C LYS A 299 -6.02 4.81 22.37
N PRO A 300 -6.70 5.26 21.29
CA PRO A 300 -6.04 5.56 20.04
C PRO A 300 -5.33 6.89 20.14
N TYR A 301 -4.13 6.96 19.57
CA TYR A 301 -3.48 8.22 19.23
C TYR A 301 -3.46 8.37 17.73
N PHE A 302 -4.01 9.45 17.21
CA PHE A 302 -4.02 9.68 15.77
C PHE A 302 -2.70 10.31 15.36
N ALA A 303 -1.86 9.53 14.66
CA ALA A 303 -0.52 9.97 14.28
C ALA A 303 -0.59 11.16 13.31
N VAL A 304 0.23 12.17 13.56
CA VAL A 304 0.31 13.38 12.74
C VAL A 304 1.79 13.75 12.53
N PRO A 305 2.57 12.90 11.83
CA PRO A 305 3.98 13.19 11.56
C PRO A 305 4.11 14.55 10.85
N PHE A 306 5.00 15.39 11.37
CA PHE A 306 5.21 16.77 10.91
C PHE A 306 3.94 17.63 10.77
N GLY A 307 2.87 17.32 11.51
CA GLY A 307 1.61 18.06 11.42
C GLY A 307 0.70 17.66 10.25
N ASP A 308 1.07 16.66 9.44
CA ASP A 308 0.23 16.16 8.34
C ASP A 308 0.09 14.62 8.32
N MET A 309 -1.10 14.17 8.72
CA MET A 309 -1.47 12.76 8.68
C MET A 309 -1.75 12.25 7.25
N MET A 310 -2.25 13.10 6.34
CA MET A 310 -2.68 12.69 5.00
C MET A 310 -1.52 12.18 4.14
N ILE A 311 -0.32 12.69 4.41
CA ILE A 311 0.92 12.34 3.70
C ILE A 311 1.88 11.51 4.56
N ALA A 312 1.41 10.88 5.65
CA ALA A 312 2.22 9.98 6.47
C ALA A 312 2.96 8.92 5.62
N GLY A 313 2.27 8.32 4.63
CA GLY A 313 2.91 7.39 3.69
C GLY A 313 4.05 8.01 2.88
N CYS A 314 3.95 9.29 2.50
CA CYS A 314 5.01 10.00 1.77
C CYS A 314 6.25 10.21 2.66
N PHE A 315 6.08 10.51 3.95
CA PHE A 315 7.20 10.58 4.90
C PHE A 315 7.90 9.22 5.07
N GLY A 316 7.14 8.13 5.09
CA GLY A 316 7.72 6.79 5.11
C GLY A 316 8.47 6.46 3.83
N LEU A 317 7.92 6.81 2.67
CA LEU A 317 8.61 6.68 1.38
C LEU A 317 9.93 7.46 1.35
N LEU A 318 9.93 8.72 1.81
CA LEU A 318 11.17 9.51 1.89
C LEU A 318 12.19 8.83 2.80
N SER A 319 11.77 8.36 3.98
CA SER A 319 12.65 7.60 4.88
C SER A 319 13.23 6.35 4.21
N ALA A 320 12.42 5.60 3.46
CA ALA A 320 12.89 4.42 2.74
C ALA A 320 13.86 4.80 1.62
N VAL A 321 13.65 5.92 0.92
CA VAL A 321 14.63 6.45 -0.06
C VAL A 321 15.97 6.74 0.60
N GLY A 322 16.01 7.39 1.77
CA GLY A 322 17.27 7.63 2.48
C GLY A 322 17.97 6.35 2.94
N ASP A 323 17.21 5.28 3.16
CA ASP A 323 17.74 3.97 3.51
C ASP A 323 18.36 3.27 2.30
N LEU A 324 17.69 3.33 1.15
CA LEU A 324 18.05 2.60 -0.07
C LEU A 324 19.05 3.35 -0.96
N LEU A 325 18.97 4.69 -1.05
CA LEU A 325 19.81 5.52 -1.92
C LEU A 325 20.84 6.29 -1.07
N PRO A 326 22.11 5.81 -0.97
CA PRO A 326 23.10 6.39 -0.07
C PRO A 326 23.39 7.86 -0.35
N ASP A 327 23.36 8.27 -1.61
CA ASP A 327 23.66 9.64 -2.04
C ASP A 327 22.60 10.66 -1.56
N LEU A 328 21.39 10.21 -1.25
CA LEU A 328 20.30 11.05 -0.73
C LEU A 328 20.09 10.93 0.78
N ARG A 329 20.76 9.97 1.43
CA ARG A 329 20.55 9.63 2.83
C ARG A 329 20.69 10.81 3.77
N ASP A 330 21.83 11.50 3.70
CA ASP A 330 22.17 12.54 4.66
C ASP A 330 21.22 13.74 4.55
N GLU A 331 20.82 14.11 3.34
CA GLU A 331 19.87 15.20 3.10
C GLU A 331 18.47 14.85 3.61
N ILE A 332 17.99 13.66 3.28
CA ILE A 332 16.68 13.16 3.73
C ILE A 332 16.66 13.05 5.26
N HIS A 333 17.66 12.40 5.86
CA HIS A 333 17.73 12.25 7.32
C HIS A 333 17.78 13.60 8.02
N ARG A 334 18.59 14.54 7.51
CA ARG A 334 18.66 15.89 8.04
C ARG A 334 17.29 16.56 8.02
N SER A 335 16.58 16.53 6.89
CA SER A 335 15.25 17.13 6.81
C SER A 335 14.25 16.46 7.76
N MET A 336 14.32 15.14 7.90
CA MET A 336 13.38 14.37 8.72
C MET A 336 13.69 14.46 10.23
N GLU A 337 14.92 14.78 10.63
CA GLU A 337 15.37 14.86 12.03
C GLU A 337 15.49 16.30 12.56
N GLU A 338 15.95 17.26 11.75
CA GLU A 338 16.21 18.65 12.17
C GLU A 338 14.95 19.54 12.23
N ASN A 339 13.83 19.11 11.65
CA ASN A 339 12.53 19.82 11.70
C ASN A 339 11.80 19.75 13.05
N ARG A 340 12.57 19.72 14.14
CA ARG A 340 12.14 20.17 15.47
C ARG A 340 12.33 21.68 15.65
N SER A 341 12.84 22.40 14.65
CA SER A 341 12.94 23.87 14.58
C SER A 341 12.12 24.45 13.41
N SER A 342 11.96 25.76 13.33
CA SER A 342 10.89 26.54 12.65
C SER A 342 10.77 26.47 11.11
N MET A 343 11.23 25.42 10.44
CA MET A 343 11.08 25.22 8.99
C MET A 343 10.18 24.01 8.70
N ALA A 344 9.63 23.90 7.49
CA ALA A 344 8.84 22.74 7.11
C ALA A 344 9.73 21.62 6.55
N PRO A 345 9.35 20.33 6.66
CA PRO A 345 10.12 19.17 6.14
C PRO A 345 10.41 19.16 4.64
N TRP A 346 9.71 19.97 3.87
CA TRP A 346 9.88 20.10 2.42
C TRP A 346 10.64 21.38 2.03
N ASP A 347 11.02 22.20 3.01
CA ASP A 347 11.86 23.37 2.79
C ASP A 347 13.34 22.96 3.04
N ALA A 348 13.91 22.14 2.16
CA ALA A 348 15.34 21.84 2.20
C ALA A 348 16.16 23.07 1.75
N VAL A 349 17.28 23.34 2.43
CA VAL A 349 18.22 24.45 2.13
C VAL A 349 19.38 23.98 1.28
#